data_AF-A0A5M6BWL9-F1
#
_entry.id   AF-A0A5M6BWL9-F1
#
_cell.length_a   1.000
_cell.length_b   1.000
_cell.length_c   1.000
_cell.angle_alpha   90.00
_cell.angle_beta   90.00
_cell.angle_gamma   90.00
#
_symmetry.space_group_name_H-M   'P 1'
#
loop_
_entity.id
_entity.type
_entity.pdbx_description
1 polymer ?
#
loop_
_entity_poly.entity_id
_entity_poly.type
_entity_poly.pdbx_seq_one_letter_code
_entity_poly.pdbx_strand_id
1 'polypeptide(L)'
;MTATIASLGLIGYLSFSTSLVLATPLSIPRSEQATFLLPLSHEPSISPFIAEHNGTIIELLNRYAPIVKLSVEEEYYPSSVEYMLPHYSFLENFHGEKHPANHTLLTPSSLDQLPLFGSGQFLSISEPHNPQPFLLSDESNYLYGPAGQKGGMKKDEKGRGKVEEPIYGFGVDMGRGIVDLWYWTFYPFNLGKSIGPFGILGNHVADWEHLRMRTVNGTPVSADFTTHNGGRFSAGTIRWEDVIKHDGRPVAYSAAGSHGIWNEPGDHIYADLAKVFRLVDVTDDDGALWDTKDLVVPVRYWDDSEHRRRLWHDGENSWLNFRGRYGNRGENDCWWHKLVGICQLVDAPPGPNRFFGITPDCIIAPLAPIYSTYNFYLSSPAIKYAEANEIGIVQVEQTCTRPKRNPDDDDDDDNSNEIDDYDEETMYDEDRLEIWTIKGLTDYKGPNKHTVTMDSCKGVQSAVRAYKISLCTIDGRCLTTSNDRKVCSYEKGKKGYKFGSAVNLEDIDDWRWTY
;
A
#
# COMPACT_ATOMS: atom_id res chain seq x y z
N MET A 1 56.69 23.88 2.58
CA MET A 1 56.50 22.90 3.66
C MET A 1 56.06 21.60 3.02
N THR A 2 57.00 20.66 2.94
CA THR A 2 56.88 19.31 2.39
C THR A 2 56.28 18.37 3.44
N ALA A 3 55.37 17.48 3.04
CA ALA A 3 55.06 16.27 3.82
C ALA A 3 54.75 15.10 2.89
N THR A 4 55.61 14.10 2.97
CA THR A 4 55.60 12.79 2.31
C THR A 4 55.44 11.75 3.41
N ILE A 5 54.49 10.81 3.32
CA ILE A 5 54.41 9.59 4.16
C ILE A 5 53.78 8.50 3.26
N ALA A 6 54.54 7.60 2.63
CA ALA A 6 55.22 6.40 3.14
C ALA A 6 54.27 5.19 3.34
N SER A 7 54.33 4.28 2.36
CA SER A 7 53.73 2.95 2.33
C SER A 7 54.58 1.94 3.10
N LEU A 8 53.95 0.95 3.76
CA LEU A 8 54.60 -0.30 4.19
C LEU A 8 53.54 -1.41 4.26
N GLY A 9 53.69 -2.42 3.39
CA GLY A 9 52.95 -3.68 3.44
C GLY A 9 53.69 -4.72 4.29
N LEU A 10 52.95 -5.68 4.84
CA LEU A 10 53.51 -6.90 5.40
C LEU A 10 52.65 -8.10 4.96
N ILE A 11 53.33 -9.05 4.30
CA ILE A 11 52.83 -10.35 3.84
C ILE A 11 53.20 -11.38 4.91
N GLY A 12 52.25 -12.23 5.31
CA GLY A 12 52.48 -13.36 6.21
C GLY A 12 52.05 -14.69 5.57
N TYR A 13 53.03 -15.51 5.19
CA TYR A 13 52.86 -16.91 4.80
C TYR A 13 52.95 -17.82 6.04
N LEU A 14 52.14 -18.89 6.09
CA LEU A 14 52.31 -20.00 7.04
C LEU A 14 52.34 -21.33 6.28
N SER A 15 53.41 -22.08 6.53
CA SER A 15 53.83 -23.30 5.86
C SER A 15 53.44 -24.54 6.66
N PHE A 16 53.10 -25.63 5.96
CA PHE A 16 52.83 -26.96 6.49
C PHE A 16 54.09 -27.70 6.96
N SER A 17 53.95 -28.53 7.98
CA SER A 17 54.91 -29.57 8.36
C SER A 17 54.23 -30.92 8.54
N THR A 18 54.81 -31.92 7.88
CA THR A 18 54.42 -33.34 7.82
C THR A 18 55.11 -34.17 8.90
N SER A 19 54.51 -35.27 9.37
CA SER A 19 55.25 -36.51 9.70
C SER A 19 54.35 -37.75 9.74
N LEU A 20 54.87 -38.82 9.12
CA LEU A 20 54.31 -40.16 8.90
C LEU A 20 54.37 -41.07 10.14
N VAL A 21 53.49 -42.08 10.18
CA VAL A 21 53.77 -43.38 10.83
C VAL A 21 53.36 -44.54 9.89
N LEU A 22 54.35 -45.41 9.62
CA LEU A 22 54.32 -46.76 8.98
C LEU A 22 54.01 -47.82 10.08
N ALA A 23 53.49 -49.05 9.91
CA ALA A 23 53.17 -49.94 8.79
C ALA A 23 52.48 -51.25 9.31
N THR A 24 51.62 -51.84 8.46
CA THR A 24 51.38 -53.30 8.14
C THR A 24 50.86 -54.32 9.21
N PRO A 25 50.44 -55.55 8.81
CA PRO A 25 49.21 -55.87 8.04
C PRO A 25 48.40 -57.02 8.69
N LEU A 26 47.10 -57.16 8.40
CA LEU A 26 46.44 -58.48 8.47
C LEU A 26 45.21 -58.54 7.54
N SER A 27 45.13 -59.68 6.90
CA SER A 27 44.35 -60.18 5.77
C SER A 27 42.84 -59.87 5.73
N ILE A 28 42.40 -59.63 4.49
CA ILE A 28 41.05 -59.35 3.97
C ILE A 28 40.11 -60.57 4.08
N PRO A 29 38.79 -60.33 4.25
CA PRO A 29 37.82 -60.96 3.37
C PRO A 29 37.04 -59.91 2.57
N ARG A 30 36.89 -60.24 1.28
CA ARG A 30 36.31 -59.43 0.21
C ARG A 30 34.80 -59.36 0.42
N SER A 31 34.28 -58.15 0.59
CA SER A 31 32.85 -57.84 0.48
C SER A 31 32.68 -56.65 -0.47
N GLU A 32 31.62 -56.70 -1.25
CA GLU A 32 31.40 -56.00 -2.50
C GLU A 32 31.42 -54.45 -2.38
N GLN A 33 31.85 -53.80 -3.47
CA GLN A 33 31.90 -52.35 -3.62
C GLN A 33 30.50 -51.74 -3.49
N ALA A 34 30.29 -50.88 -2.50
CA ALA A 34 29.22 -49.90 -2.49
C ALA A 34 29.79 -48.54 -2.91
N THR A 35 29.21 -47.98 -3.97
CA THR A 35 29.51 -46.68 -4.57
C THR A 35 29.33 -45.57 -3.53
N PHE A 36 30.36 -44.74 -3.32
CA PHE A 36 30.28 -43.55 -2.49
C PHE A 36 29.37 -42.52 -3.20
N LEU A 37 28.16 -42.33 -2.68
CA LEU A 37 27.30 -41.20 -3.05
C LEU A 37 27.71 -39.97 -2.22
N LEU A 38 27.93 -38.86 -2.90
CA LEU A 38 28.12 -37.53 -2.31
C LEU A 38 26.91 -37.18 -1.42
N PRO A 39 27.08 -36.43 -0.32
CA PRO A 39 25.95 -36.04 0.53
C PRO A 39 25.01 -35.14 -0.29
N LEU A 40 23.74 -35.55 -0.36
CA LEU A 40 22.65 -34.74 -0.90
C LEU A 40 22.67 -33.36 -0.26
N SER A 41 22.68 -32.32 -1.09
CA SER A 41 22.27 -30.98 -0.73
C SER A 41 20.90 -31.04 -0.04
N HIS A 42 20.84 -30.61 1.22
CA HIS A 42 19.58 -30.32 1.88
C HIS A 42 18.94 -29.12 1.17
N GLU A 43 17.98 -29.38 0.28
CA GLU A 43 16.95 -28.38 0.04
C GLU A 43 16.12 -28.22 1.33
N PRO A 44 15.80 -27.00 1.76
CA PRO A 44 14.92 -26.80 2.90
C PRO A 44 13.54 -27.36 2.55
N SER A 45 13.12 -28.41 3.24
CA SER A 45 11.77 -28.95 3.09
C SER A 45 10.76 -27.93 3.58
N ILE A 46 10.02 -27.34 2.65
CA ILE A 46 8.88 -26.48 2.96
C ILE A 46 7.84 -27.36 3.67
N SER A 47 7.48 -26.98 4.90
CA SER A 47 6.47 -27.68 5.70
C SER A 47 5.16 -27.82 4.91
N PRO A 48 4.46 -28.98 4.94
CA PRO A 48 3.17 -29.17 4.27
C PRO A 48 2.12 -28.11 4.62
N PHE A 49 2.17 -27.58 5.85
CA PHE A 49 1.29 -26.51 6.33
C PHE A 49 1.55 -25.17 5.62
N ILE A 50 2.81 -24.88 5.26
CA ILE A 50 3.19 -23.67 4.50
C ILE A 50 2.74 -23.80 3.04
N ALA A 51 2.78 -25.00 2.46
CA ALA A 51 2.31 -25.24 1.10
C ALA A 51 0.77 -25.10 0.96
N GLU A 52 0.00 -25.58 1.95
CA GLU A 52 -1.47 -25.44 2.01
C GLU A 52 -1.90 -23.97 2.20
N HIS A 53 -1.18 -23.23 3.05
CA HIS A 53 -1.39 -21.79 3.26
C HIS A 53 -1.00 -20.95 2.03
N ASN A 54 0.03 -21.36 1.28
CA ASN A 54 0.43 -20.71 0.02
C ASN A 54 -0.63 -20.86 -1.08
N GLY A 55 -1.16 -22.08 -1.26
CA GLY A 55 -2.26 -22.34 -2.20
C GLY A 55 -3.47 -21.45 -1.88
N THR A 56 -3.80 -21.31 -0.61
CA THR A 56 -4.95 -20.51 -0.14
C THR A 56 -4.82 -19.02 -0.50
N ILE A 57 -3.66 -18.39 -0.30
CA ILE A 57 -3.47 -16.96 -0.63
C ILE A 57 -3.55 -16.72 -2.14
N ILE A 58 -2.90 -17.58 -2.94
CA ILE A 58 -2.91 -17.46 -4.41
C ILE A 58 -4.33 -17.68 -4.95
N GLU A 59 -5.08 -18.63 -4.38
CA GLU A 59 -6.49 -18.83 -4.71
C GLU A 59 -7.34 -17.60 -4.40
N LEU A 60 -7.12 -16.93 -3.26
CA LEU A 60 -7.83 -15.70 -2.91
C LEU A 60 -7.52 -14.58 -3.90
N LEU A 61 -6.24 -14.38 -4.26
CA LEU A 61 -5.82 -13.37 -5.24
C LEU A 61 -6.53 -13.55 -6.58
N ASN A 62 -6.60 -14.78 -7.08
CA ASN A 62 -7.27 -15.08 -8.34
C ASN A 62 -8.79 -15.00 -8.24
N ARG A 63 -9.37 -15.46 -7.11
CA ARG A 63 -10.83 -15.46 -6.90
C ARG A 63 -11.42 -14.05 -6.88
N TYR A 64 -10.72 -13.11 -6.26
CA TYR A 64 -11.20 -11.75 -6.05
C TYR A 64 -10.51 -10.71 -6.94
N ALA A 65 -9.85 -11.15 -8.02
CA ALA A 65 -9.22 -10.29 -9.01
C ALA A 65 -10.19 -9.19 -9.48
N PRO A 66 -9.84 -7.90 -9.31
CA PRO A 66 -10.76 -6.79 -9.54
C PRO A 66 -11.13 -6.64 -11.02
N ILE A 67 -12.24 -5.98 -11.25
CA ILE A 67 -12.53 -5.39 -12.57
C ILE A 67 -12.20 -3.92 -12.47
N VAL A 68 -11.26 -3.46 -13.29
CA VAL A 68 -10.89 -2.04 -13.36
C VAL A 68 -11.58 -1.44 -14.58
N LYS A 69 -12.33 -0.37 -14.38
CA LYS A 69 -12.95 0.41 -15.44
C LYS A 69 -12.12 1.68 -15.63
N LEU A 70 -11.60 1.88 -16.83
CA LEU A 70 -10.85 3.09 -17.17
C LEU A 70 -11.82 4.17 -17.62
N SER A 71 -11.48 5.43 -17.38
CA SER A 71 -12.23 6.58 -17.89
C SER A 71 -12.35 6.55 -19.42
N VAL A 72 -13.41 7.15 -19.96
CA VAL A 72 -13.52 7.37 -21.42
C VAL A 72 -12.48 8.36 -21.93
N GLU A 73 -11.91 9.18 -21.05
CA GLU A 73 -10.87 10.15 -21.34
C GLU A 73 -9.46 9.56 -21.20
N GLU A 74 -9.33 8.27 -20.87
CA GLU A 74 -8.01 7.64 -20.71
C GLU A 74 -7.27 7.52 -22.06
N GLU A 75 -6.02 7.98 -22.05
CA GLU A 75 -5.08 7.88 -23.18
C GLU A 75 -3.83 7.07 -22.80
N TYR A 76 -3.47 7.04 -21.52
CA TYR A 76 -2.28 6.40 -20.95
C TYR A 76 -2.69 5.06 -20.33
N TYR A 77 -2.81 4.03 -21.17
CA TYR A 77 -3.33 2.74 -20.73
C TYR A 77 -2.32 1.93 -19.91
N PRO A 78 -2.79 0.99 -19.06
CA PRO A 78 -1.93 0.09 -18.30
C PRO A 78 -0.91 -0.64 -19.17
N SER A 79 0.19 -1.07 -18.58
CA SER A 79 1.20 -1.96 -19.20
C SER A 79 1.76 -2.95 -18.19
N SER A 80 2.76 -3.73 -18.62
CA SER A 80 3.57 -4.53 -17.72
C SER A 80 4.95 -3.90 -17.48
N VAL A 81 5.66 -4.33 -16.44
CA VAL A 81 7.05 -3.91 -16.19
C VAL A 81 7.96 -4.33 -17.35
N GLU A 82 7.76 -5.55 -17.85
CA GLU A 82 8.45 -6.12 -19.01
C GLU A 82 8.33 -5.22 -20.23
N TYR A 83 7.17 -4.60 -20.44
CA TYR A 83 6.93 -3.67 -21.54
C TYR A 83 7.82 -2.44 -21.45
N MET A 84 8.02 -1.88 -20.24
CA MET A 84 8.80 -0.65 -20.05
C MET A 84 10.32 -0.87 -20.01
N LEU A 85 10.79 -2.03 -19.56
CA LEU A 85 12.23 -2.29 -19.37
C LEU A 85 13.14 -2.00 -20.59
N PRO A 86 12.74 -2.32 -21.85
CA PRO A 86 13.53 -2.00 -23.03
C PRO A 86 13.64 -0.51 -23.35
N HIS A 87 12.74 0.33 -22.81
CA HIS A 87 12.70 1.76 -23.12
C HIS A 87 13.62 2.61 -22.22
N TYR A 88 14.03 2.09 -21.07
CA TYR A 88 14.95 2.82 -20.19
C TYR A 88 16.33 2.93 -20.82
N SER A 89 16.74 4.17 -21.11
CA SER A 89 17.97 4.51 -21.81
C SER A 89 19.17 4.69 -20.89
N PHE A 90 18.94 5.11 -19.64
CA PHE A 90 20.01 5.36 -18.65
C PHE A 90 19.51 5.21 -17.22
N LEU A 91 20.45 5.01 -16.30
CA LEU A 91 20.26 5.10 -14.86
C LEU A 91 20.68 6.49 -14.39
N GLU A 92 19.83 7.17 -13.61
CA GLU A 92 20.14 8.45 -12.99
C GLU A 92 20.12 8.30 -11.46
N ASN A 93 21.04 8.95 -10.75
CA ASN A 93 21.01 9.02 -9.29
C ASN A 93 20.40 10.36 -8.80
N PHE A 94 20.14 10.49 -7.50
CA PHE A 94 19.58 11.73 -6.93
C PHE A 94 20.42 13.00 -7.15
N HIS A 95 21.72 12.85 -7.46
CA HIS A 95 22.62 13.97 -7.78
C HIS A 95 22.64 14.33 -9.27
N GLY A 96 21.88 13.63 -10.11
CA GLY A 96 21.82 13.85 -11.55
C GLY A 96 22.94 13.20 -12.35
N GLU A 97 23.74 12.32 -11.74
CA GLU A 97 24.75 11.55 -12.46
C GLU A 97 24.08 10.45 -13.30
N LYS A 98 24.45 10.34 -14.57
CA LYS A 98 23.83 9.45 -15.55
C LYS A 98 24.80 8.37 -16.01
N HIS A 99 24.31 7.13 -16.06
CA HIS A 99 25.04 5.98 -16.61
C HIS A 99 24.18 5.29 -17.67
N PRO A 100 24.71 4.97 -18.86
CA PRO A 100 23.96 4.27 -19.90
C PRO A 100 23.32 2.98 -19.37
N ALA A 101 22.11 2.67 -19.82
CA ALA A 101 21.41 1.46 -19.43
C ALA A 101 22.14 0.22 -19.97
N ASN A 102 22.32 -0.79 -19.10
CA ASN A 102 22.75 -2.11 -19.53
C ASN A 102 21.53 -3.02 -19.67
N HIS A 103 21.01 -3.17 -20.89
CA HIS A 103 19.83 -4.00 -21.16
C HIS A 103 20.02 -5.50 -20.92
N THR A 104 21.26 -5.98 -20.67
CA THR A 104 21.43 -7.36 -20.17
C THR A 104 21.04 -7.49 -18.68
N LEU A 105 20.93 -6.37 -17.96
CA LEU A 105 20.48 -6.30 -16.56
C LEU A 105 19.07 -5.74 -16.43
N LEU A 106 18.57 -4.97 -17.42
CA LEU A 106 17.20 -4.46 -17.42
C LEU A 106 16.24 -5.50 -17.99
N THR A 107 16.17 -6.65 -17.31
CA THR A 107 15.18 -7.71 -17.59
C THR A 107 14.45 -8.09 -16.29
N PRO A 108 13.25 -8.69 -16.38
CA PRO A 108 12.50 -9.12 -15.20
C PRO A 108 13.32 -10.03 -14.28
N SER A 109 14.19 -10.85 -14.87
CA SER A 109 15.02 -11.83 -14.17
C SER A 109 16.39 -11.35 -13.70
N SER A 110 16.79 -10.12 -14.03
CA SER A 110 18.12 -9.60 -13.69
C SER A 110 18.13 -8.18 -13.13
N LEU A 111 16.98 -7.50 -13.05
CA LEU A 111 16.89 -6.11 -12.59
C LEU A 111 17.42 -5.91 -11.15
N ASP A 112 17.31 -6.93 -10.30
CA ASP A 112 17.83 -6.89 -8.94
C ASP A 112 19.36 -7.05 -8.85
N GLN A 113 20.03 -7.43 -9.94
CA GLN A 113 21.49 -7.51 -10.01
C GLN A 113 22.15 -6.14 -10.15
N LEU A 114 21.36 -5.07 -10.34
CA LEU A 114 21.86 -3.70 -10.27
C LEU A 114 22.51 -3.44 -8.89
N PRO A 115 23.57 -2.60 -8.82
CA PRO A 115 24.23 -2.27 -7.56
C PRO A 115 23.22 -1.84 -6.49
N LEU A 116 23.33 -2.44 -5.29
CA LEU A 116 22.40 -2.22 -4.17
C LEU A 116 20.92 -2.45 -4.54
N PHE A 117 20.65 -3.37 -5.46
CA PHE A 117 19.32 -3.67 -5.99
C PHE A 117 18.66 -2.43 -6.63
N GLY A 118 19.47 -1.51 -7.17
CA GLY A 118 19.00 -0.24 -7.75
C GLY A 118 18.61 0.83 -6.74
N SER A 119 18.88 0.62 -5.44
CA SER A 119 18.59 1.62 -4.41
C SER A 119 19.26 2.97 -4.74
N GLY A 120 18.46 4.04 -4.77
CA GLY A 120 18.92 5.38 -5.10
C GLY A 120 19.09 5.68 -6.58
N GLN A 121 18.59 4.80 -7.45
CA GLN A 121 18.63 4.95 -8.91
C GLN A 121 17.22 5.07 -9.50
N PHE A 122 17.15 5.82 -10.61
CA PHE A 122 16.00 6.06 -11.46
C PHE A 122 16.21 5.35 -12.79
N LEU A 123 15.32 4.43 -13.16
CA LEU A 123 15.30 3.86 -14.51
C LEU A 123 14.75 4.91 -15.48
N SER A 124 15.60 5.60 -16.22
CA SER A 124 15.22 6.84 -16.91
C SER A 124 15.17 6.66 -18.43
N ILE A 125 14.25 7.38 -19.06
CA ILE A 125 14.09 7.46 -20.51
C ILE A 125 14.70 8.76 -21.06
N SER A 126 15.13 8.76 -22.31
CA SER A 126 15.73 9.95 -22.95
C SER A 126 14.72 10.79 -23.70
N GLU A 127 13.60 10.18 -24.08
CA GLU A 127 12.56 10.79 -24.88
C GLU A 127 11.81 11.88 -24.10
N PRO A 128 11.22 12.88 -24.77
CA PRO A 128 10.35 13.87 -24.14
C PRO A 128 9.16 13.23 -23.41
N HIS A 129 9.05 13.53 -22.11
CA HIS A 129 8.09 12.89 -21.19
C HIS A 129 7.43 13.90 -20.22
N ASN A 130 7.43 15.18 -20.57
CA ASN A 130 6.65 16.21 -19.89
C ASN A 130 5.62 16.80 -20.87
N PRO A 131 4.54 16.07 -21.19
CA PRO A 131 3.50 16.53 -22.09
C PRO A 131 2.75 17.74 -21.52
N GLN A 132 2.30 18.61 -22.42
CA GLN A 132 1.43 19.75 -22.14
C GLN A 132 0.48 19.97 -23.34
N PRO A 133 -0.58 19.19 -23.61
CA PRO A 133 -1.22 18.09 -22.86
C PRO A 133 -1.03 16.67 -23.45
N PHE A 134 -0.32 16.54 -24.56
CA PHE A 134 -0.02 15.26 -25.23
C PHE A 134 1.49 15.07 -25.37
N LEU A 135 1.93 13.83 -25.60
CA LEU A 135 3.33 13.53 -25.87
C LEU A 135 3.74 14.19 -27.19
N LEU A 136 4.87 14.90 -27.16
CA LEU A 136 5.28 15.79 -28.25
C LEU A 136 6.03 15.06 -29.38
N SER A 137 6.38 13.79 -29.18
CA SER A 137 7.25 13.04 -30.08
C SER A 137 6.77 11.61 -30.27
N ASP A 138 6.83 11.13 -31.52
CA ASP A 138 6.51 9.74 -31.84
C ASP A 138 7.40 8.73 -31.10
N GLU A 139 8.61 9.15 -30.71
CA GLU A 139 9.58 8.34 -29.96
C GLU A 139 9.06 7.96 -28.55
N SER A 140 8.24 8.81 -27.92
CA SER A 140 7.67 8.54 -26.60
C SER A 140 6.28 7.91 -26.63
N ASN A 141 5.72 7.60 -27.82
CA ASN A 141 4.36 7.05 -27.93
C ASN A 141 4.16 5.74 -27.15
N TYR A 142 5.22 4.97 -26.85
CA TYR A 142 5.12 3.78 -26.00
C TYR A 142 4.56 4.09 -24.60
N LEU A 143 4.67 5.34 -24.14
CA LEU A 143 4.11 5.79 -22.87
C LEU A 143 2.57 5.78 -22.83
N TYR A 144 1.88 5.69 -23.98
CA TYR A 144 0.42 5.45 -24.02
C TYR A 144 0.02 4.02 -23.64
N GLY A 145 1.00 3.13 -23.39
CA GLY A 145 0.76 1.71 -23.12
C GLY A 145 0.36 0.94 -24.38
N PRO A 146 0.29 -0.41 -24.30
CA PRO A 146 0.00 -1.23 -25.46
C PRO A 146 -1.38 -0.94 -26.06
N ALA A 147 -2.41 -0.75 -25.23
CA ALA A 147 -3.76 -0.45 -25.70
C ALA A 147 -3.90 0.96 -26.29
N GLY A 148 -3.11 1.93 -25.83
CA GLY A 148 -3.07 3.29 -26.38
C GLY A 148 -2.31 3.41 -27.71
N GLN A 149 -1.56 2.39 -28.10
CA GLN A 149 -0.93 2.37 -29.43
C GLN A 149 -1.97 2.36 -30.55
N LYS A 150 -1.58 2.87 -31.73
CA LYS A 150 -2.42 2.82 -32.93
C LYS A 150 -2.79 1.37 -33.27
N GLY A 151 -4.08 1.04 -33.09
CA GLY A 151 -4.61 -0.32 -33.32
C GLY A 151 -4.33 -1.31 -32.20
N GLY A 152 -3.79 -0.85 -31.06
CA GLY A 152 -3.53 -1.67 -29.88
C GLY A 152 -4.79 -1.99 -29.07
N MET A 153 -5.73 -1.04 -28.97
CA MET A 153 -6.99 -1.21 -28.24
C MET A 153 -7.84 -2.33 -28.85
N LYS A 154 -8.03 -3.39 -28.08
CA LYS A 154 -8.99 -4.45 -28.40
C LYS A 154 -10.40 -3.98 -28.06
N LYS A 155 -11.39 -4.58 -28.71
CA LYS A 155 -12.80 -4.28 -28.44
C LYS A 155 -13.56 -5.58 -28.17
N ASP A 156 -14.50 -5.52 -27.24
CA ASP A 156 -15.45 -6.60 -26.98
C ASP A 156 -16.53 -6.69 -28.08
N GLU A 157 -17.43 -7.66 -27.95
CA GLU A 157 -18.54 -7.87 -28.89
C GLU A 157 -19.49 -6.66 -29.02
N LYS A 158 -19.55 -5.82 -27.98
CA LYS A 158 -20.37 -4.60 -27.94
C LYS A 158 -19.61 -3.35 -28.41
N GLY A 159 -18.33 -3.50 -28.77
CA GLY A 159 -17.47 -2.43 -29.23
C GLY A 159 -16.78 -1.62 -28.12
N ARG A 160 -16.94 -2.03 -26.85
CA ARG A 160 -16.25 -1.40 -25.69
C ARG A 160 -14.78 -1.80 -25.70
N GLY A 161 -13.88 -0.87 -25.37
CA GLY A 161 -12.45 -1.14 -25.27
C GLY A 161 -12.14 -2.23 -24.24
N LYS A 162 -11.10 -3.03 -24.49
CA LYS A 162 -10.62 -4.09 -23.60
C LYS A 162 -9.11 -4.00 -23.40
N VAL A 163 -8.72 -4.00 -22.14
CA VAL A 163 -7.33 -4.06 -21.65
C VAL A 163 -7.05 -5.48 -21.18
N GLU A 164 -5.87 -6.01 -21.51
CA GLU A 164 -5.48 -7.41 -21.25
C GLU A 164 -4.10 -7.52 -20.56
N GLU A 165 -3.63 -6.41 -20.03
CA GLU A 165 -2.36 -6.27 -19.32
C GLU A 165 -2.41 -6.95 -17.94
N PRO A 166 -1.26 -7.41 -17.41
CA PRO A 166 -1.22 -8.08 -16.12
C PRO A 166 -1.50 -7.13 -14.96
N ILE A 167 -2.10 -7.65 -13.90
CA ILE A 167 -2.19 -6.97 -12.60
C ILE A 167 -1.33 -7.72 -11.58
N TYR A 168 -0.61 -7.01 -10.72
CA TYR A 168 0.32 -7.61 -9.77
C TYR A 168 -0.35 -7.81 -8.41
N GLY A 169 -0.66 -9.05 -8.07
CA GLY A 169 -1.39 -9.42 -6.86
C GLY A 169 -0.45 -9.78 -5.71
N PHE A 170 -0.46 -9.03 -4.61
CA PHE A 170 0.33 -9.33 -3.41
C PHE A 170 -0.58 -9.79 -2.26
N GLY A 171 -0.39 -11.03 -1.84
CA GLY A 171 -1.07 -11.59 -0.68
C GLY A 171 -0.24 -11.41 0.60
N VAL A 172 -0.84 -10.76 1.59
CA VAL A 172 -0.21 -10.41 2.87
C VAL A 172 -0.98 -11.07 4.01
N ASP A 173 -0.40 -12.11 4.60
CA ASP A 173 -0.97 -12.77 5.78
C ASP A 173 -0.79 -11.89 7.02
N MET A 174 -1.88 -11.35 7.56
CA MET A 174 -1.87 -10.49 8.74
C MET A 174 -2.08 -11.27 10.05
N GLY A 175 -2.27 -12.59 9.96
CA GLY A 175 -2.51 -13.48 11.09
C GLY A 175 -3.99 -13.55 11.47
N ARG A 176 -4.35 -14.51 12.33
CA ARG A 176 -5.74 -14.73 12.81
C ARG A 176 -6.76 -14.87 11.67
N GLY A 177 -6.33 -15.45 10.54
CA GLY A 177 -7.16 -15.65 9.35
C GLY A 177 -7.36 -14.40 8.50
N ILE A 178 -6.68 -13.30 8.80
CA ILE A 178 -6.76 -12.05 8.04
C ILE A 178 -5.75 -12.08 6.91
N VAL A 179 -6.21 -11.87 5.68
CA VAL A 179 -5.34 -11.74 4.51
C VAL A 179 -5.71 -10.49 3.75
N ASP A 180 -4.72 -9.59 3.57
CA ASP A 180 -4.83 -8.44 2.70
C ASP A 180 -4.34 -8.81 1.30
N LEU A 181 -5.20 -8.59 0.31
CA LEU A 181 -4.97 -8.83 -1.11
C LEU A 181 -4.77 -7.48 -1.78
N TRP A 182 -3.54 -7.19 -2.19
CA TRP A 182 -3.20 -5.95 -2.87
C TRP A 182 -3.12 -6.21 -4.37
N TYR A 183 -3.77 -5.39 -5.16
CA TYR A 183 -3.77 -5.45 -6.61
C TYR A 183 -3.13 -4.18 -7.14
N TRP A 184 -1.87 -4.29 -7.56
CA TRP A 184 -1.11 -3.19 -8.12
C TRP A 184 -1.23 -3.17 -9.64
N THR A 185 -1.57 -1.99 -10.15
CA THR A 185 -1.64 -1.66 -11.56
C THR A 185 -0.39 -0.86 -11.94
N PHE A 186 0.09 -1.05 -13.17
CA PHE A 186 1.26 -0.37 -13.69
C PHE A 186 0.89 0.36 -14.96
N TYR A 187 1.30 1.61 -15.07
CA TYR A 187 1.15 2.42 -16.29
C TYR A 187 2.52 2.90 -16.72
N PRO A 188 2.81 3.01 -18.03
CA PRO A 188 4.07 3.59 -18.51
C PRO A 188 4.27 5.06 -18.14
N PHE A 189 3.19 5.79 -17.85
CA PHE A 189 3.21 7.23 -17.66
C PHE A 189 2.01 7.67 -16.84
N ASN A 190 2.20 8.65 -15.98
CA ASN A 190 1.14 9.38 -15.26
C ASN A 190 1.03 10.79 -15.84
N LEU A 191 -0.13 11.14 -16.39
CA LEU A 191 -0.48 12.50 -16.72
C LEU A 191 -1.05 13.18 -15.47
N GLY A 192 -0.35 14.22 -15.02
CA GLY A 192 -0.75 15.01 -13.86
C GLY A 192 -2.05 15.80 -14.09
N LYS A 193 -2.33 16.75 -13.19
CA LYS A 193 -3.56 17.55 -13.26
C LYS A 193 -3.31 18.97 -13.73
N SER A 194 -4.28 19.49 -14.48
CA SER A 194 -4.28 20.89 -14.92
C SER A 194 -4.53 21.81 -13.73
N ILE A 195 -3.63 22.76 -13.51
CA ILE A 195 -3.71 23.77 -12.45
C ILE A 195 -3.69 25.16 -13.10
N GLY A 196 -4.63 25.36 -14.03
CA GLY A 196 -4.86 26.62 -14.73
C GLY A 196 -3.56 27.21 -15.32
N PRO A 197 -3.09 28.38 -14.86
CA PRO A 197 -1.94 29.06 -15.45
C PRO A 197 -0.60 28.32 -15.26
N PHE A 198 -0.53 27.31 -14.38
CA PHE A 198 0.68 26.52 -14.16
C PHE A 198 0.82 25.33 -15.12
N GLY A 199 -0.21 25.05 -15.93
CA GLY A 199 -0.23 23.91 -16.84
C GLY A 199 -0.56 22.60 -16.12
N ILE A 200 -0.09 21.48 -16.65
CA ILE A 200 -0.28 20.15 -16.05
C ILE A 200 0.87 19.86 -15.10
N LEU A 201 0.57 19.65 -13.81
CA LEU A 201 1.57 19.35 -12.77
C LEU A 201 1.44 17.92 -12.25
N GLY A 202 2.56 17.30 -11.92
CA GLY A 202 2.61 15.93 -11.39
C GLY A 202 2.79 14.85 -12.47
N ASN A 203 3.26 15.21 -13.66
CA ASN A 203 3.65 14.22 -14.67
C ASN A 203 4.81 13.36 -14.14
N HIS A 204 4.79 12.06 -14.41
CA HIS A 204 5.96 11.22 -14.19
C HIS A 204 5.96 10.00 -15.10
N VAL A 205 7.17 9.55 -15.43
CA VAL A 205 7.38 8.29 -16.14
C VAL A 205 7.14 7.15 -15.17
N ALA A 206 6.36 6.19 -15.66
CA ALA A 206 5.75 5.08 -14.96
C ALA A 206 4.87 5.46 -13.78
N ASP A 207 3.85 4.65 -13.53
CA ASP A 207 2.90 4.86 -12.46
C ASP A 207 2.53 3.55 -11.80
N TRP A 208 2.30 3.61 -10.50
CA TRP A 208 1.93 2.48 -9.67
C TRP A 208 0.76 2.87 -8.79
N GLU A 209 -0.41 2.34 -9.11
CA GLU A 209 -1.64 2.58 -8.37
C GLU A 209 -2.21 1.24 -7.89
N HIS A 210 -2.95 1.24 -6.79
CA HIS A 210 -3.41 -0.01 -6.20
C HIS A 210 -4.80 0.01 -5.58
N LEU A 211 -5.36 -1.18 -5.44
CA LEU A 211 -6.52 -1.51 -4.63
C LEU A 211 -6.09 -2.52 -3.57
N ARG A 212 -6.51 -2.34 -2.33
CA ARG A 212 -6.41 -3.40 -1.32
C ARG A 212 -7.78 -3.98 -1.05
N MET A 213 -7.90 -5.29 -0.91
CA MET A 213 -9.08 -5.94 -0.38
C MET A 213 -8.70 -6.78 0.83
N ARG A 214 -9.46 -6.66 1.92
CA ARG A 214 -9.23 -7.42 3.15
C ARG A 214 -10.21 -8.58 3.26
N THR A 215 -9.69 -9.74 3.63
CA THR A 215 -10.48 -10.93 3.95
C THR A 215 -10.26 -11.37 5.39
N VAL A 216 -11.30 -11.95 5.99
CA VAL A 216 -11.25 -12.65 7.28
C VAL A 216 -11.73 -14.08 7.04
N ASN A 217 -10.86 -15.05 7.27
CA ASN A 217 -11.08 -16.46 6.96
C ASN A 217 -11.56 -16.68 5.50
N GLY A 218 -10.95 -15.94 4.56
CA GLY A 218 -11.27 -15.99 3.12
C GLY A 218 -12.56 -15.27 2.70
N THR A 219 -13.29 -14.66 3.65
CA THR A 219 -14.48 -13.84 3.37
C THR A 219 -14.11 -12.36 3.32
N PRO A 220 -14.38 -11.62 2.23
CA PRO A 220 -14.08 -10.20 2.15
C PRO A 220 -14.88 -9.38 3.15
N VAL A 221 -14.24 -8.39 3.76
CA VAL A 221 -14.86 -7.48 4.75
C VAL A 221 -14.74 -6.01 4.36
N SER A 222 -13.72 -5.66 3.58
CA SER A 222 -13.53 -4.29 3.06
C SER A 222 -12.65 -4.29 1.82
N ALA A 223 -12.71 -3.18 1.09
CA ALA A 223 -11.74 -2.81 0.08
C ALA A 223 -11.31 -1.36 0.28
N ASP A 224 -10.06 -1.05 -0.02
CA ASP A 224 -9.45 0.25 0.17
C ASP A 224 -9.00 0.77 -1.18
N PHE A 225 -9.65 1.84 -1.58
CA PHE A 225 -9.45 2.52 -2.84
C PHE A 225 -8.53 3.70 -2.53
N THR A 226 -7.27 3.56 -2.94
CA THR A 226 -6.24 4.55 -2.67
C THR A 226 -6.03 5.42 -3.90
N THR A 227 -5.95 6.71 -3.65
CA THR A 227 -5.72 7.71 -4.68
C THR A 227 -4.40 8.39 -4.37
N HIS A 228 -3.39 8.22 -5.22
CA HIS A 228 -2.08 8.87 -5.06
C HIS A 228 -1.47 8.63 -3.66
N ASN A 229 -1.09 9.70 -2.95
CA ASN A 229 -0.50 9.62 -1.61
C ASN A 229 -1.53 9.36 -0.47
N GLY A 230 -2.80 9.11 -0.81
CA GLY A 230 -3.89 8.96 0.16
C GLY A 230 -4.26 10.27 0.88
N GLY A 231 -5.05 10.17 1.95
CA GLY A 231 -5.42 11.32 2.78
C GLY A 231 -6.94 11.52 2.91
N ARG A 232 -7.36 12.72 3.35
CA ARG A 232 -8.78 13.02 3.63
C ARG A 232 -9.70 12.98 2.41
N PHE A 233 -9.10 13.02 1.23
CA PHE A 233 -9.81 13.04 -0.04
C PHE A 233 -9.61 11.75 -0.85
N SER A 234 -9.01 10.72 -0.23
CA SER A 234 -8.95 9.39 -0.83
C SER A 234 -10.32 8.72 -0.73
N ALA A 235 -10.69 7.91 -1.72
CA ALA A 235 -11.89 7.07 -1.65
C ALA A 235 -11.92 6.19 -0.37
N GLY A 236 -10.73 5.80 0.09
CA GLY A 236 -10.49 5.27 1.42
C GLY A 236 -10.94 3.81 1.56
N THR A 237 -10.99 3.34 2.80
CA THR A 237 -11.63 2.06 3.10
C THR A 237 -13.12 2.15 2.75
N ILE A 238 -13.68 1.09 2.19
CA ILE A 238 -15.11 0.90 1.91
C ILE A 238 -15.51 -0.48 2.42
N ARG A 239 -16.62 -0.54 3.16
CA ARG A 239 -17.18 -1.80 3.65
C ARG A 239 -17.57 -2.69 2.47
N TRP A 240 -17.23 -3.99 2.55
CA TRP A 240 -17.44 -4.91 1.42
C TRP A 240 -18.87 -4.91 0.91
N GLU A 241 -19.88 -4.86 1.78
CA GLU A 241 -21.29 -4.78 1.39
C GLU A 241 -21.61 -3.60 0.45
N ASP A 242 -20.89 -2.48 0.61
CA ASP A 242 -21.12 -1.24 -0.15
C ASP A 242 -20.29 -1.14 -1.43
N VAL A 243 -19.25 -1.97 -1.57
CA VAL A 243 -18.40 -2.04 -2.78
C VAL A 243 -19.24 -2.48 -3.98
N ILE A 244 -19.08 -1.84 -5.14
CA ILE A 244 -19.70 -2.31 -6.39
C ILE A 244 -19.01 -3.59 -6.81
N LYS A 245 -19.79 -4.63 -7.16
CA LYS A 245 -19.26 -5.95 -7.52
C LYS A 245 -19.83 -6.44 -8.84
N HIS A 246 -19.03 -7.21 -9.56
CA HIS A 246 -19.48 -7.97 -10.72
C HIS A 246 -18.94 -9.40 -10.59
N ASP A 247 -19.83 -10.39 -10.67
CA ASP A 247 -19.52 -11.80 -10.39
C ASP A 247 -18.79 -12.05 -9.07
N GLY A 248 -19.16 -11.30 -8.02
CA GLY A 248 -18.55 -11.41 -6.68
C GLY A 248 -17.16 -10.80 -6.55
N ARG A 249 -16.65 -10.13 -7.58
CA ARG A 249 -15.34 -9.44 -7.60
C ARG A 249 -15.53 -7.93 -7.51
N PRO A 250 -14.62 -7.20 -6.84
CA PRO A 250 -14.75 -5.76 -6.69
C PRO A 250 -14.58 -5.04 -8.04
N VAL A 251 -15.35 -3.97 -8.24
CA VAL A 251 -15.19 -3.03 -9.35
C VAL A 251 -14.47 -1.80 -8.83
N ALA A 252 -13.44 -1.38 -9.56
CA ALA A 252 -12.67 -0.18 -9.31
C ALA A 252 -12.70 0.72 -10.55
N TYR A 253 -12.60 2.03 -10.35
CA TYR A 253 -12.59 3.03 -11.42
C TYR A 253 -11.25 3.75 -11.40
N SER A 254 -10.51 3.69 -12.52
CA SER A 254 -9.23 4.38 -12.65
C SER A 254 -9.44 5.77 -13.26
N ALA A 255 -8.88 6.78 -12.62
CA ALA A 255 -8.99 8.16 -13.06
C ALA A 255 -8.18 8.42 -14.34
N ALA A 256 -8.70 9.26 -15.24
CA ALA A 256 -8.01 9.60 -16.47
C ALA A 256 -6.63 10.23 -16.20
N GLY A 257 -5.59 9.59 -16.73
CA GLY A 257 -4.21 10.06 -16.75
C GLY A 257 -3.47 9.97 -15.42
N SER A 258 -4.13 10.25 -14.30
CA SER A 258 -3.54 10.17 -12.96
C SER A 258 -3.69 8.78 -12.33
N HIS A 259 -4.57 7.94 -12.90
CA HIS A 259 -4.86 6.57 -12.52
C HIS A 259 -5.28 6.32 -11.07
N GLY A 260 -5.62 7.37 -10.32
CA GLY A 260 -6.16 7.25 -8.98
C GLY A 260 -7.34 6.28 -8.96
N ILE A 261 -7.37 5.37 -7.98
CA ILE A 261 -8.33 4.27 -7.94
C ILE A 261 -9.49 4.63 -7.02
N TRP A 262 -10.70 4.67 -7.59
CA TRP A 262 -11.93 5.08 -6.92
C TRP A 262 -12.96 3.95 -6.85
N ASN A 263 -13.86 4.03 -5.86
CA ASN A 263 -14.93 3.06 -5.63
C ASN A 263 -16.19 3.33 -6.48
N GLU A 264 -16.29 4.51 -7.09
CA GLU A 264 -17.42 4.94 -7.91
C GLU A 264 -16.99 5.88 -9.05
N PRO A 265 -17.76 5.97 -10.15
CA PRO A 265 -17.48 6.89 -11.23
C PRO A 265 -17.90 8.32 -10.86
N GLY A 266 -17.34 9.31 -11.55
CA GLY A 266 -17.60 10.73 -11.33
C GLY A 266 -16.32 11.57 -11.20
N ASP A 267 -16.55 12.83 -10.82
CA ASP A 267 -15.50 13.81 -10.54
C ASP A 267 -15.16 13.78 -9.06
N HIS A 268 -13.89 13.53 -8.75
CA HIS A 268 -13.43 13.36 -7.39
C HIS A 268 -12.34 14.37 -7.05
N ILE A 269 -12.60 15.27 -6.10
CA ILE A 269 -11.59 16.21 -5.61
C ILE A 269 -10.66 15.44 -4.67
N TYR A 270 -9.37 15.33 -5.02
CA TYR A 270 -8.38 14.63 -4.19
C TYR A 270 -7.41 15.57 -3.47
N ALA A 271 -7.34 16.84 -3.84
CA ALA A 271 -6.52 17.83 -3.15
C ALA A 271 -6.98 19.27 -3.41
N ASP A 272 -6.75 20.13 -2.41
CA ASP A 272 -6.86 21.58 -2.53
C ASP A 272 -5.47 22.22 -2.46
N LEU A 273 -5.04 22.83 -3.56
CA LEU A 273 -3.83 23.66 -3.58
C LEU A 273 -4.19 25.12 -3.30
N ALA A 274 -3.76 25.59 -2.13
CA ALA A 274 -3.95 26.95 -1.64
C ALA A 274 -5.41 27.44 -1.61
N LYS A 275 -6.40 26.52 -1.50
CA LYS A 275 -7.85 26.79 -1.57
C LYS A 275 -8.33 27.44 -2.88
N VAL A 276 -7.46 27.58 -3.89
CA VAL A 276 -7.77 28.22 -5.17
C VAL A 276 -7.86 27.19 -6.29
N PHE A 277 -7.09 26.10 -6.20
CA PHE A 277 -7.07 25.05 -7.21
C PHE A 277 -7.48 23.72 -6.60
N ARG A 278 -8.55 23.14 -7.12
CA ARG A 278 -9.00 21.78 -6.79
C ARG A 278 -8.40 20.82 -7.80
N LEU A 279 -7.68 19.81 -7.32
CA LEU A 279 -7.22 18.72 -8.17
C LEU A 279 -8.34 17.69 -8.25
N VAL A 280 -8.79 17.42 -9.47
CA VAL A 280 -9.95 16.57 -9.74
C VAL A 280 -9.51 15.36 -10.56
N ASP A 281 -9.89 14.20 -10.08
CA ASP A 281 -9.87 12.94 -10.81
C ASP A 281 -11.20 12.73 -11.51
N VAL A 282 -11.15 12.31 -12.78
CA VAL A 282 -12.34 12.02 -13.59
C VAL A 282 -12.37 10.52 -13.83
N THR A 283 -13.46 9.87 -13.44
CA THR A 283 -13.66 8.42 -13.55
C THR A 283 -14.99 8.11 -14.23
N ASP A 284 -15.05 7.03 -15.03
CA ASP A 284 -16.26 6.70 -15.80
C ASP A 284 -16.54 5.19 -15.86
N ASP A 285 -17.80 4.84 -16.15
CA ASP A 285 -18.20 3.45 -16.41
C ASP A 285 -18.11 3.07 -17.90
N ASP A 286 -17.99 4.01 -18.82
CA ASP A 286 -18.13 3.73 -20.26
C ASP A 286 -16.81 3.47 -21.00
N GLY A 287 -15.66 3.75 -20.37
CA GLY A 287 -14.35 3.58 -20.98
C GLY A 287 -13.89 2.12 -21.10
N ALA A 288 -12.61 1.91 -21.41
CA ALA A 288 -12.11 0.55 -21.61
C ALA A 288 -12.27 -0.32 -20.34
N LEU A 289 -12.65 -1.58 -20.53
CA LEU A 289 -12.79 -2.55 -19.45
C LEU A 289 -11.51 -3.36 -19.30
N TRP A 290 -11.00 -3.42 -18.08
CA TRP A 290 -9.90 -4.29 -17.69
C TRP A 290 -10.42 -5.34 -16.72
N ASP A 291 -10.91 -6.46 -17.27
CA ASP A 291 -11.24 -7.64 -16.47
C ASP A 291 -9.95 -8.40 -16.16
N THR A 292 -9.46 -8.28 -14.92
CA THR A 292 -8.15 -8.83 -14.52
C THR A 292 -8.19 -10.32 -14.17
N LYS A 293 -9.33 -10.98 -14.37
CA LYS A 293 -9.44 -12.43 -14.20
C LYS A 293 -8.41 -13.14 -15.08
N ASP A 294 -7.70 -14.10 -14.50
CA ASP A 294 -6.65 -14.87 -15.19
C ASP A 294 -5.45 -14.04 -15.68
N LEU A 295 -5.39 -12.74 -15.33
CA LEU A 295 -4.28 -11.81 -15.62
C LEU A 295 -3.48 -11.44 -14.37
N VAL A 296 -3.84 -12.01 -13.21
CA VAL A 296 -3.12 -11.77 -11.95
C VAL A 296 -1.75 -12.45 -12.00
N VAL A 297 -0.70 -11.70 -11.70
CA VAL A 297 0.63 -12.22 -11.36
C VAL A 297 0.69 -12.34 -9.83
N PRO A 298 0.47 -13.54 -9.25
CA PRO A 298 0.31 -13.68 -7.81
C PRO A 298 1.67 -13.77 -7.12
N VAL A 299 1.81 -12.98 -6.06
CA VAL A 299 3.01 -12.86 -5.25
C VAL A 299 2.61 -12.98 -3.79
N ARG A 300 3.34 -13.80 -3.04
CA ARG A 300 3.29 -13.76 -1.58
C ARG A 300 4.30 -12.75 -1.08
N TYR A 301 3.91 -11.88 -0.17
CA TYR A 301 4.80 -10.80 0.28
C TYR A 301 5.80 -11.24 1.36
N TRP A 302 5.34 -11.88 2.44
CA TRP A 302 6.19 -12.36 3.53
C TRP A 302 5.94 -13.82 3.89
N ASP A 303 6.88 -14.39 4.63
CA ASP A 303 6.92 -15.80 5.02
C ASP A 303 5.91 -16.22 6.08
N ASP A 304 5.51 -15.32 6.98
CA ASP A 304 4.43 -15.49 7.95
C ASP A 304 4.03 -14.16 8.61
N SER A 305 2.89 -14.15 9.30
CA SER A 305 2.33 -12.98 9.99
C SER A 305 3.07 -12.54 11.26
N GLU A 306 3.91 -13.40 11.85
CA GLU A 306 4.63 -13.16 13.11
C GLU A 306 6.00 -12.50 12.86
N HIS A 307 6.84 -13.15 12.05
CA HIS A 307 8.18 -12.71 11.69
C HIS A 307 8.17 -11.67 10.57
N ARG A 308 7.16 -11.71 9.68
CA ARG A 308 6.96 -10.74 8.60
C ARG A 308 8.20 -10.54 7.74
N ARG A 309 8.97 -11.60 7.47
CA ARG A 309 10.19 -11.50 6.64
C ARG A 309 9.76 -11.47 5.19
N ARG A 310 10.04 -10.34 4.52
CA ARG A 310 9.78 -10.18 3.09
C ARG A 310 10.47 -11.29 2.31
N LEU A 311 9.74 -11.92 1.41
CA LEU A 311 10.27 -12.97 0.54
C LEU A 311 11.24 -12.37 -0.49
N TRP A 312 12.28 -13.13 -0.79
CA TRP A 312 13.17 -12.83 -1.91
C TRP A 312 12.64 -13.52 -3.15
N HIS A 313 12.59 -12.81 -4.27
CA HIS A 313 12.09 -13.33 -5.54
C HIS A 313 13.23 -13.75 -6.46
N ASP A 314 13.01 -14.76 -7.30
CA ASP A 314 13.96 -15.25 -8.28
C ASP A 314 13.31 -15.42 -9.66
N GLY A 315 14.12 -15.83 -10.66
CA GLY A 315 13.64 -16.05 -12.01
C GLY A 315 12.95 -14.81 -12.58
N GLU A 316 11.84 -14.97 -13.30
CA GLU A 316 11.11 -13.85 -13.91
C GLU A 316 10.48 -12.87 -12.90
N ASN A 317 10.54 -13.16 -11.59
CA ASN A 317 10.04 -12.29 -10.54
C ASN A 317 11.15 -11.50 -9.81
N SER A 318 12.42 -11.66 -10.19
CA SER A 318 13.55 -10.98 -9.55
C SER A 318 13.40 -9.45 -9.52
N TRP A 319 12.73 -8.86 -10.51
CA TRP A 319 12.44 -7.42 -10.56
C TRP A 319 11.68 -6.90 -9.34
N LEU A 320 10.90 -7.74 -8.66
CA LEU A 320 10.23 -7.37 -7.41
C LEU A 320 11.23 -7.02 -6.30
N ASN A 321 12.49 -7.46 -6.39
CA ASN A 321 13.52 -7.10 -5.43
C ASN A 321 14.14 -5.72 -5.70
N PHE A 322 13.86 -5.10 -6.86
CA PHE A 322 14.37 -3.79 -7.22
C PHE A 322 13.87 -2.71 -6.25
N ARG A 323 14.81 -1.90 -5.77
CA ARG A 323 14.60 -0.89 -4.72
C ARG A 323 14.59 0.54 -5.25
N GLY A 324 14.96 0.75 -6.52
CA GLY A 324 14.95 2.05 -7.17
C GLY A 324 13.56 2.54 -7.55
N ARG A 325 13.54 3.52 -8.46
CA ARG A 325 12.36 4.16 -9.04
C ARG A 325 12.19 3.82 -10.52
N TYR A 326 10.95 3.62 -10.95
CA TYR A 326 10.60 3.21 -12.31
C TYR A 326 10.30 4.44 -13.14
N GLY A 327 11.31 5.12 -13.67
CA GLY A 327 11.14 6.36 -14.43
C GLY A 327 12.15 7.43 -14.05
N ASN A 328 11.96 8.62 -14.61
CA ASN A 328 12.89 9.73 -14.51
C ASN A 328 12.85 10.41 -13.14
N ARG A 329 13.95 11.10 -12.82
CA ARG A 329 14.00 12.06 -11.71
C ARG A 329 13.19 13.30 -12.08
N GLY A 330 12.42 13.80 -11.12
CA GLY A 330 11.59 14.99 -11.26
C GLY A 330 12.36 16.29 -11.13
N GLU A 331 11.63 17.38 -11.35
CA GLU A 331 12.11 18.74 -11.18
C GLU A 331 11.67 19.29 -9.82
N ASN A 332 12.54 20.06 -9.16
CA ASN A 332 12.23 20.69 -7.87
C ASN A 332 12.56 22.20 -7.85
N ASP A 333 13.02 22.74 -8.97
CA ASP A 333 13.50 24.12 -9.13
C ASP A 333 12.60 25.00 -10.00
N CYS A 334 11.42 24.51 -10.38
CA CYS A 334 10.43 25.31 -11.08
C CYS A 334 10.02 26.53 -10.24
N TRP A 335 9.84 27.70 -10.87
CA TRP A 335 9.72 28.98 -10.16
C TRP A 335 8.49 29.07 -9.24
N TRP A 336 7.44 28.29 -9.51
CA TRP A 336 6.24 28.18 -8.67
C TRP A 336 6.34 27.09 -7.59
N HIS A 337 7.39 26.26 -7.56
CA HIS A 337 7.50 25.16 -6.59
C HIS A 337 7.33 25.62 -5.14
N LYS A 338 7.84 26.81 -4.81
CA LYS A 338 7.71 27.41 -3.46
C LYS A 338 6.27 27.79 -3.08
N LEU A 339 5.37 27.93 -4.05
CA LEU A 339 3.97 28.31 -3.85
C LEU A 339 3.04 27.10 -3.77
N VAL A 340 3.25 26.11 -4.66
CA VAL A 340 2.33 24.96 -4.81
C VAL A 340 2.94 23.61 -4.43
N GLY A 341 4.26 23.55 -4.17
CA GLY A 341 4.94 22.34 -3.69
C GLY A 341 5.10 21.22 -4.72
N ILE A 342 4.81 21.49 -6.00
CA ILE A 342 4.86 20.51 -7.08
C ILE A 342 5.28 21.16 -8.40
N CYS A 343 6.07 20.46 -9.21
CA CYS A 343 6.48 20.87 -10.55
C CYS A 343 5.72 20.10 -11.64
N GLN A 344 5.98 20.44 -12.90
CA GLN A 344 5.39 19.73 -14.03
C GLN A 344 5.79 18.27 -14.02
N LEU A 345 7.09 17.99 -13.92
CA LEU A 345 7.64 16.65 -13.78
C LEU A 345 8.00 16.37 -12.31
N VAL A 346 7.55 15.25 -11.77
CA VAL A 346 7.89 14.78 -10.41
C VAL A 346 8.69 13.47 -10.47
N ASP A 347 9.30 13.11 -9.34
CA ASP A 347 10.07 11.88 -9.23
C ASP A 347 9.19 10.67 -9.53
N ALA A 348 9.66 9.80 -10.43
CA ALA A 348 8.99 8.54 -10.71
C ALA A 348 8.79 7.68 -9.46
N PRO A 349 7.67 6.92 -9.38
CA PRO A 349 7.33 6.18 -8.19
C PRO A 349 8.29 5.01 -7.97
N PRO A 350 8.50 4.63 -6.70
CA PRO A 350 9.11 3.35 -6.36
C PRO A 350 8.13 2.21 -6.70
N GLY A 351 8.63 1.03 -7.07
CA GLY A 351 7.77 -0.13 -7.40
C GLY A 351 7.01 -0.75 -6.21
N PRO A 352 6.14 -1.74 -6.45
CA PRO A 352 5.08 -2.16 -5.52
C PRO A 352 5.56 -2.99 -4.32
N ASN A 353 6.74 -3.62 -4.36
CA ASN A 353 7.20 -4.58 -3.34
C ASN A 353 7.74 -3.94 -2.03
N ARG A 354 7.00 -2.99 -1.47
CA ARG A 354 7.37 -2.22 -0.27
C ARG A 354 6.14 -1.71 0.49
N PHE A 355 6.32 -1.45 1.78
CA PHE A 355 5.30 -0.83 2.66
C PHE A 355 3.96 -1.57 2.83
N PHE A 356 3.90 -2.87 2.57
CA PHE A 356 2.73 -3.69 2.90
C PHE A 356 2.58 -3.97 4.40
N GLY A 357 1.37 -4.35 4.80
CA GLY A 357 1.02 -4.66 6.19
C GLY A 357 0.62 -3.44 7.02
N ILE A 358 0.30 -2.33 6.34
CA ILE A 358 -0.40 -1.18 6.92
C ILE A 358 -1.88 -1.51 7.11
N THR A 359 -2.47 -0.95 8.17
CA THR A 359 -3.89 -1.11 8.48
C THR A 359 -4.77 -0.34 7.47
N PRO A 360 -6.08 -0.65 7.38
CA PRO A 360 -7.05 0.20 6.69
C PRO A 360 -6.97 1.67 7.13
N ASP A 361 -7.42 2.58 6.26
CA ASP A 361 -7.54 4.00 6.58
C ASP A 361 -8.47 4.24 7.79
N CYS A 362 -9.45 3.35 7.97
CA CYS A 362 -10.33 3.34 9.12
C CYS A 362 -10.86 1.94 9.46
N ILE A 363 -11.22 1.74 10.73
CA ILE A 363 -11.85 0.51 11.20
C ILE A 363 -13.34 0.60 10.96
N ILE A 364 -13.89 -0.34 10.19
CA ILE A 364 -15.32 -0.43 9.93
C ILE A 364 -16.04 -0.97 11.17
N ALA A 365 -17.01 -0.22 11.70
CA ALA A 365 -17.73 -0.61 12.91
C ALA A 365 -19.24 -0.30 12.81
N PRO A 366 -20.14 -1.22 13.19
CA PRO A 366 -21.55 -0.89 13.31
C PRO A 366 -21.79 0.11 14.43
N LEU A 367 -22.74 1.02 14.21
CA LEU A 367 -23.28 1.87 15.26
C LEU A 367 -23.89 1.05 16.39
N ALA A 368 -23.72 1.55 17.61
CA ALA A 368 -24.30 0.99 18.82
C ALA A 368 -25.32 1.98 19.42
N PRO A 369 -26.37 1.49 20.09
CA PRO A 369 -27.47 2.34 20.53
C PRO A 369 -27.16 3.19 21.78
N ILE A 370 -26.24 2.74 22.66
CA ILE A 370 -26.06 3.35 23.98
C ILE A 370 -24.59 3.47 24.38
N TYR A 371 -23.82 2.40 24.23
CA TYR A 371 -22.43 2.35 24.66
C TYR A 371 -21.51 1.97 23.52
N SER A 372 -20.32 2.54 23.51
CA SER A 372 -19.27 2.04 22.66
C SER A 372 -18.62 0.83 23.30
N THR A 373 -18.37 -0.20 22.49
CA THR A 373 -17.58 -1.36 22.89
C THR A 373 -16.37 -1.46 21.96
N TYR A 374 -15.18 -1.56 22.53
CA TYR A 374 -13.94 -1.74 21.78
C TYR A 374 -13.33 -3.09 22.14
N ASN A 375 -13.15 -3.93 21.12
CA ASN A 375 -12.40 -5.17 21.21
C ASN A 375 -11.12 -5.03 20.41
N PHE A 376 -9.97 -5.37 21.00
CA PHE A 376 -8.68 -5.21 20.33
C PHE A 376 -7.62 -6.17 20.87
N TYR A 377 -6.52 -6.27 20.13
CA TYR A 377 -5.38 -7.13 20.44
C TYR A 377 -4.09 -6.31 20.43
N LEU A 378 -3.11 -6.75 21.21
CA LEU A 378 -1.78 -6.15 21.25
C LEU A 378 -0.82 -7.01 20.42
N SER A 379 0.04 -6.37 19.64
CA SER A 379 1.08 -7.07 18.90
C SER A 379 2.13 -7.68 19.84
N SER A 380 2.86 -8.70 19.37
CA SER A 380 3.95 -9.31 20.15
C SER A 380 4.99 -8.31 20.67
N PRO A 381 5.43 -7.29 19.90
CA PRO A 381 6.31 -6.24 20.44
C PRO A 381 5.65 -5.39 21.53
N ALA A 382 4.37 -5.06 21.40
CA ALA A 382 3.63 -4.30 22.41
C ALA A 382 3.46 -5.11 23.71
N ILE A 383 3.20 -6.41 23.61
CA ILE A 383 3.12 -7.34 24.74
C ILE A 383 4.47 -7.41 25.47
N LYS A 384 5.57 -7.60 24.74
CA LYS A 384 6.92 -7.62 25.32
C LYS A 384 7.26 -6.32 26.04
N TYR A 385 6.87 -5.18 25.46
CA TYR A 385 7.01 -3.88 26.11
C TYR A 385 6.16 -3.79 27.38
N ALA A 386 4.91 -4.23 27.32
CA ALA A 386 3.98 -4.19 28.44
C ALA A 386 4.48 -5.02 29.63
N GLU A 387 4.96 -6.23 29.37
CA GLU A 387 5.53 -7.13 30.38
C GLU A 387 6.81 -6.55 31.00
N ALA A 388 7.71 -5.99 30.19
CA ALA A 388 8.95 -5.39 30.65
C ALA A 388 8.75 -4.13 31.52
N ASN A 389 7.59 -3.49 31.43
CA ASN A 389 7.26 -2.25 32.15
C ASN A 389 6.13 -2.43 33.16
N GLU A 390 5.78 -3.67 33.53
CA GLU A 390 4.77 -3.99 34.55
C GLU A 390 3.42 -3.30 34.29
N ILE A 391 3.01 -3.26 33.01
CA ILE A 391 1.71 -2.73 32.60
C ILE A 391 0.61 -3.62 33.16
N GLY A 392 -0.31 -3.01 33.91
CA GLY A 392 -1.48 -3.70 34.47
C GLY A 392 -2.80 -3.27 33.84
N ILE A 393 -2.82 -2.10 33.20
CA ILE A 393 -4.05 -1.46 32.70
C ILE A 393 -3.81 -0.97 31.28
N VAL A 394 -4.80 -1.16 30.42
CA VAL A 394 -4.89 -0.50 29.12
C VAL A 394 -5.99 0.55 29.20
N GLN A 395 -5.60 1.82 29.01
CA GLN A 395 -6.54 2.91 28.86
C GLN A 395 -6.93 3.04 27.39
N VAL A 396 -8.22 3.20 27.12
CA VAL A 396 -8.76 3.45 25.78
C VAL A 396 -9.35 4.85 25.78
N GLU A 397 -8.98 5.64 24.77
CA GLU A 397 -9.54 6.98 24.56
C GLU A 397 -10.34 6.98 23.25
N GLN A 398 -11.66 7.18 23.36
CA GLN A 398 -12.55 7.43 22.23
C GLN A 398 -12.53 8.92 21.90
N THR A 399 -12.22 9.24 20.65
CA THR A 399 -12.27 10.60 20.11
C THR A 399 -13.66 10.85 19.54
N CYS A 400 -14.32 11.86 20.10
CA CYS A 400 -15.66 12.31 19.74
C CYS A 400 -15.59 13.63 18.99
N THR A 401 -16.50 13.82 18.03
CA THR A 401 -16.66 15.09 17.31
C THR A 401 -18.11 15.50 17.17
N ARG A 402 -18.33 16.81 17.00
CA ARG A 402 -19.60 17.42 16.58
C ARG A 402 -19.31 18.72 15.80
N PRO A 403 -20.23 19.24 14.97
CA PRO A 403 -20.05 20.56 14.38
C PRO A 403 -19.96 21.63 15.46
N LYS A 404 -19.14 22.67 15.23
CA LYS A 404 -19.21 23.89 16.03
C LYS A 404 -20.56 24.55 15.79
N ARG A 405 -21.27 24.91 16.86
CA ARG A 405 -22.50 25.71 16.75
C ARG A 405 -22.17 27.10 16.24
N ASN A 406 -22.99 27.63 15.33
CA ASN A 406 -22.93 29.04 14.99
C ASN A 406 -23.45 29.83 16.21
N PRO A 407 -22.78 30.88 16.70
CA PRO A 407 -23.25 31.62 17.87
C PRO A 407 -24.60 32.34 17.67
N ASP A 408 -25.11 32.38 16.43
CA ASP A 408 -26.43 32.91 16.07
C ASP A 408 -27.52 31.82 15.97
N ASP A 409 -27.19 30.54 16.19
CA ASP A 409 -28.20 29.47 16.28
C ASP A 409 -28.79 29.48 17.70
N ASP A 410 -30.03 29.98 17.81
CA ASP A 410 -30.78 30.05 19.07
C ASP A 410 -30.86 28.66 19.76
N ASP A 411 -30.62 28.63 21.07
CA ASP A 411 -30.60 27.41 21.91
C ASP A 411 -31.97 26.69 22.04
N ASP A 412 -33.03 27.19 21.40
CA ASP A 412 -34.42 26.77 21.60
C ASP A 412 -35.13 26.21 20.34
N ASP A 413 -34.46 26.08 19.19
CA ASP A 413 -35.10 25.53 17.99
C ASP A 413 -34.84 24.00 17.85
N ASP A 414 -35.65 23.20 18.57
CA ASP A 414 -35.78 21.75 18.39
C ASP A 414 -36.31 21.34 16.98
N ASN A 415 -36.36 22.28 16.02
CA ASN A 415 -36.99 22.07 14.73
C ASN A 415 -36.41 22.92 13.57
N SER A 416 -35.14 23.34 13.64
CA SER A 416 -34.45 23.85 12.45
C SER A 416 -34.11 22.69 11.51
N ASN A 417 -35.01 22.45 10.55
CA ASN A 417 -34.77 21.58 9.40
C ASN A 417 -33.80 22.21 8.38
N GLU A 418 -33.01 23.22 8.76
CA GLU A 418 -31.84 23.66 8.00
C GLU A 418 -30.67 22.76 8.39
N ILE A 419 -30.75 21.55 7.82
CA ILE A 419 -29.73 20.52 7.86
C ILE A 419 -28.53 21.06 7.07
N ASP A 420 -27.57 21.68 7.76
CA ASP A 420 -26.18 21.60 7.30
C ASP A 420 -25.83 20.11 7.40
N ASP A 421 -25.89 19.42 6.26
CA ASP A 421 -25.71 17.97 6.16
C ASP A 421 -24.39 17.61 6.86
N TYR A 422 -24.48 16.80 7.91
CA TYR A 422 -23.30 16.30 8.62
C TYR A 422 -22.66 15.26 7.71
N ASP A 423 -21.98 15.77 6.67
CA ASP A 423 -21.41 15.03 5.57
C ASP A 423 -19.93 14.73 5.82
N GLU A 424 -19.34 13.95 4.93
CA GLU A 424 -17.94 13.54 5.04
C GLU A 424 -16.99 14.75 4.93
N GLU A 425 -17.36 15.78 4.15
CA GLU A 425 -16.57 16.99 3.93
C GLU A 425 -16.42 17.82 5.23
N THR A 426 -17.50 17.98 5.99
CA THR A 426 -17.48 18.68 7.29
C THR A 426 -16.76 17.90 8.39
N MET A 427 -16.78 16.56 8.36
CA MET A 427 -16.04 15.75 9.34
C MET A 427 -14.51 15.89 9.21
N TYR A 428 -13.98 16.29 8.05
CA TYR A 428 -12.53 16.43 7.86
C TYR A 428 -12.02 17.88 7.92
N ASP A 429 -12.90 18.84 8.20
CA ASP A 429 -12.53 20.23 8.49
C ASP A 429 -12.43 20.45 10.00
N GLU A 430 -11.23 20.25 10.57
CA GLU A 430 -11.00 20.42 12.00
C GLU A 430 -11.32 21.84 12.50
N ASP A 431 -11.26 22.85 11.62
CA ASP A 431 -11.61 24.23 11.97
C ASP A 431 -13.11 24.39 12.22
N ARG A 432 -13.94 23.46 11.73
CA ARG A 432 -15.41 23.46 11.90
C ARG A 432 -15.92 22.49 12.96
N LEU A 433 -15.03 21.73 13.61
CA LEU A 433 -15.40 20.69 14.58
C LEU A 433 -14.99 21.02 16.00
N GLU A 434 -15.84 20.63 16.95
CA GLU A 434 -15.44 20.45 18.34
C GLU A 434 -14.99 19.01 18.54
N ILE A 435 -13.81 18.82 19.15
CA ILE A 435 -13.20 17.50 19.38
C ILE A 435 -12.95 17.33 20.87
N TRP A 436 -13.38 16.20 21.44
CA TRP A 436 -13.10 15.84 22.82
C TRP A 436 -12.89 14.33 22.96
N THR A 437 -12.43 13.87 24.12
CA THR A 437 -12.20 12.44 24.37
C THR A 437 -12.98 11.91 25.57
N ILE A 438 -13.33 10.62 25.49
CA ILE A 438 -13.93 9.84 26.57
C ILE A 438 -12.98 8.69 26.87
N LYS A 439 -12.74 8.39 28.16
CA LYS A 439 -11.79 7.38 28.59
C LYS A 439 -12.49 6.16 29.16
N GLY A 440 -11.99 4.98 28.84
CA GLY A 440 -12.31 3.73 29.50
C GLY A 440 -11.05 2.98 29.87
N LEU A 441 -11.17 2.04 30.81
CA LEU A 441 -10.06 1.20 31.28
C LEU A 441 -10.43 -0.27 31.13
N THR A 442 -9.44 -1.09 30.80
CA THR A 442 -9.51 -2.56 30.90
C THR A 442 -8.21 -3.06 31.49
N ASP A 443 -8.27 -4.19 32.20
CA ASP A 443 -7.06 -4.90 32.62
C ASP A 443 -6.24 -5.30 31.40
N TYR A 444 -4.92 -5.29 31.55
CA TYR A 444 -3.99 -5.90 30.60
C TYR A 444 -4.15 -7.42 30.61
N LYS A 445 -4.37 -8.02 29.43
CA LYS A 445 -4.66 -9.46 29.25
C LYS A 445 -3.61 -10.20 28.41
N GLY A 446 -2.45 -9.58 28.18
CA GLY A 446 -1.37 -10.16 27.38
C GLY A 446 -1.80 -10.39 25.92
N PRO A 447 -1.63 -11.60 25.36
CA PRO A 447 -2.03 -11.90 23.98
C PRO A 447 -3.54 -12.06 23.79
N ASN A 448 -4.32 -12.09 24.87
CA ASN A 448 -5.76 -12.27 24.79
C ASN A 448 -6.47 -10.99 24.37
N LYS A 449 -7.70 -11.13 23.89
CA LYS A 449 -8.55 -10.01 23.50
C LYS A 449 -8.83 -9.09 24.70
N HIS A 450 -8.62 -7.80 24.50
CA HIS A 450 -9.00 -6.75 25.43
C HIS A 450 -10.38 -6.24 25.03
N THR A 451 -11.22 -5.95 26.02
CA THR A 451 -12.58 -5.45 25.81
C THR A 451 -12.85 -4.34 26.80
N VAL A 452 -13.29 -3.19 26.29
CA VAL A 452 -13.76 -2.07 27.12
C VAL A 452 -15.12 -1.60 26.62
N THR A 453 -15.99 -1.27 27.55
CA THR A 453 -17.27 -0.60 27.28
C THR A 453 -17.23 0.77 27.91
N MET A 454 -17.63 1.79 27.14
CA MET A 454 -17.60 3.19 27.56
C MET A 454 -18.83 3.96 27.08
N ASP A 455 -19.08 5.11 27.71
CA ASP A 455 -20.19 6.00 27.36
C ASP A 455 -20.10 6.47 25.89
N SER A 456 -21.27 6.71 25.30
CA SER A 456 -21.35 7.35 23.99
C SER A 456 -20.79 8.78 24.02
N CYS A 457 -20.40 9.29 22.85
CA CYS A 457 -20.23 10.72 22.66
C CYS A 457 -21.52 11.45 23.06
N LYS A 458 -21.37 12.57 23.78
CA LYS A 458 -22.50 13.35 24.29
C LYS A 458 -22.74 14.57 23.42
N GLY A 459 -24.00 14.96 23.30
CA GLY A 459 -24.42 16.15 22.55
C GLY A 459 -25.11 15.82 21.23
N VAL A 460 -25.88 16.79 20.75
CA VAL A 460 -26.57 16.74 19.46
C VAL A 460 -25.54 16.58 18.34
N GLN A 461 -25.83 15.70 17.37
CA GLN A 461 -24.97 15.38 16.22
C GLN A 461 -23.54 14.91 16.61
N SER A 462 -23.36 14.40 17.84
CA SER A 462 -22.07 13.86 18.23
C SER A 462 -21.78 12.51 17.58
N ALA A 463 -20.52 12.30 17.20
CA ALA A 463 -20.09 11.10 16.51
C ALA A 463 -18.75 10.58 17.04
N VAL A 464 -18.56 9.26 16.97
CA VAL A 464 -17.27 8.62 17.17
C VAL A 464 -16.42 8.82 15.91
N ARG A 465 -15.25 9.45 16.06
CA ARG A 465 -14.30 9.71 14.97
C ARG A 465 -13.15 8.71 14.93
N ALA A 466 -12.60 8.41 16.09
CA ALA A 466 -11.39 7.59 16.21
C ALA A 466 -11.28 7.01 17.61
N TYR A 467 -10.31 6.12 17.81
CA TYR A 467 -9.86 5.79 19.16
C TYR A 467 -8.37 5.44 19.19
N LYS A 468 -7.78 5.54 20.38
CA LYS A 468 -6.40 5.15 20.66
C LYS A 468 -6.29 4.45 22.00
N ILE A 469 -5.14 3.83 22.24
CA ILE A 469 -4.87 3.11 23.47
C ILE A 469 -3.58 3.60 24.14
N SER A 470 -3.55 3.55 25.46
CA SER A 470 -2.37 3.83 26.27
C SER A 470 -2.10 2.65 27.21
N LEU A 471 -0.81 2.29 27.35
CA LEU A 471 -0.38 1.26 28.28
C LEU A 471 0.01 1.92 29.60
N CYS A 472 -0.64 1.51 30.69
CA CYS A 472 -0.51 2.14 31.99
C CYS A 472 -0.16 1.14 33.09
N THR A 473 0.69 1.56 34.02
CA THR A 473 1.04 0.79 35.22
C THR A 473 -0.16 0.74 36.17
N ILE A 474 -0.13 -0.19 37.15
CA ILE A 474 -1.24 -0.41 38.11
C ILE A 474 -1.56 0.84 38.94
N ASP A 475 -0.58 1.72 39.15
CA ASP A 475 -0.74 3.01 39.82
C ASP A 475 -1.42 4.10 38.95
N GLY A 476 -1.81 3.76 37.71
CA GLY A 476 -2.52 4.63 36.78
C GLY A 476 -1.63 5.50 35.90
N ARG A 477 -0.30 5.35 35.96
CA ARG A 477 0.62 6.12 35.12
C ARG A 477 0.76 5.49 33.72
N CYS A 478 0.30 6.20 32.70
CA CYS A 478 0.46 5.75 31.30
C CYS A 478 1.87 6.05 30.77
N LEU A 479 2.56 5.01 30.31
CA LEU A 479 3.96 5.09 29.87
C LEU A 479 4.08 5.37 28.38
N THR A 480 3.08 4.95 27.60
CA THR A 480 3.06 5.13 26.15
C THR A 480 1.63 5.17 25.63
N THR A 481 1.43 5.85 24.50
CA THR A 481 0.13 6.04 23.85
C THR A 481 0.30 5.86 22.34
N SER A 482 -0.65 5.19 21.71
CA SER A 482 -0.66 4.96 20.27
C SER A 482 -1.16 6.20 19.51
N ASN A 483 -0.98 6.20 18.18
CA ASN A 483 -1.71 7.09 17.30
C ASN A 483 -3.21 6.74 17.27
N ASP A 484 -4.04 7.67 16.80
CA ASP A 484 -5.47 7.43 16.57
C ASP A 484 -5.68 6.47 15.39
N ARG A 485 -6.59 5.51 15.57
CA ARG A 485 -7.19 4.76 14.47
C ARG A 485 -8.58 5.32 14.19
N LYS A 486 -8.80 5.79 12.96
CA LYS A 486 -10.09 6.32 12.51
C LYS A 486 -11.16 5.24 12.53
N VAL A 487 -12.41 5.64 12.75
CA VAL A 487 -13.57 4.74 12.75
C VAL A 487 -14.51 5.12 11.62
N CYS A 488 -14.80 4.13 10.78
CA CYS A 488 -15.76 4.21 9.69
C CYS A 488 -17.05 3.52 10.13
N SER A 489 -17.90 4.31 10.79
CA SER A 489 -19.13 3.80 11.39
C SER A 489 -20.22 3.59 10.35
N TYR A 490 -21.08 2.59 10.57
CA TYR A 490 -22.18 2.28 9.67
C TYR A 490 -23.45 1.86 10.41
N GLU A 491 -24.61 2.07 9.77
CA GLU A 491 -25.88 1.48 10.19
C GLU A 491 -26.19 0.23 9.38
N LYS A 492 -26.63 -0.85 10.04
CA LYS A 492 -26.95 -2.11 9.36
C LYS A 492 -28.06 -1.91 8.34
N GLY A 493 -27.83 -2.36 7.11
CA GLY A 493 -28.79 -2.20 6.01
C GLY A 493 -28.82 -0.81 5.36
N LYS A 494 -27.96 0.13 5.78
CA LYS A 494 -27.75 1.41 5.11
C LYS A 494 -26.41 1.41 4.38
N LYS A 495 -26.36 1.98 3.18
CA LYS A 495 -25.13 2.15 2.39
C LYS A 495 -24.31 3.32 2.93
N GLY A 496 -22.99 3.18 2.88
CA GLY A 496 -22.04 4.24 3.19
C GLY A 496 -21.89 4.52 4.68
N TYR A 497 -20.99 5.45 5.00
CA TYR A 497 -20.72 5.81 6.38
C TYR A 497 -21.88 6.56 7.03
N LYS A 498 -22.05 6.30 8.33
CA LYS A 498 -23.09 6.87 9.17
C LYS A 498 -22.47 7.28 10.49
N PHE A 499 -22.50 8.58 10.74
CA PHE A 499 -22.02 9.15 11.98
C PHE A 499 -23.00 8.85 13.12
N GLY A 500 -22.45 8.52 14.28
CA GLY A 500 -23.24 8.27 15.46
C GLY A 500 -22.39 8.21 16.71
N SER A 501 -23.06 8.41 17.85
CA SER A 501 -22.40 8.68 19.13
C SER A 501 -21.75 7.45 19.79
N ALA A 502 -22.06 6.24 19.32
CA ALA A 502 -21.48 5.01 19.86
C ALA A 502 -21.28 3.94 18.78
N VAL A 503 -20.28 3.07 18.98
CA VAL A 503 -19.91 2.01 18.04
C VAL A 503 -19.65 0.68 18.74
N ASN A 504 -19.96 -0.44 18.10
CA ASN A 504 -19.49 -1.75 18.52
C ASN A 504 -18.35 -2.20 17.62
N LEU A 505 -17.12 -1.95 18.07
CA LEU A 505 -15.91 -2.05 17.27
C LEU A 505 -15.13 -3.34 17.61
N GLU A 506 -14.86 -4.15 16.59
CA GLU A 506 -13.93 -5.28 16.64
C GLU A 506 -12.69 -4.94 15.82
N ASP A 507 -11.63 -4.51 16.49
CA ASP A 507 -10.35 -4.22 15.87
C ASP A 507 -9.56 -5.51 15.70
N ILE A 508 -9.64 -6.02 14.49
CA ILE A 508 -8.97 -7.25 14.09
C ILE A 508 -7.48 -7.03 13.83
N ASP A 509 -6.98 -5.79 13.76
CA ASP A 509 -5.56 -5.51 13.62
C ASP A 509 -4.86 -5.39 14.97
N ASP A 510 -3.67 -5.97 15.09
CA ASP A 510 -2.87 -5.80 16.29
C ASP A 510 -2.42 -4.35 16.46
N TRP A 511 -2.54 -3.82 17.68
CA TRP A 511 -2.00 -2.52 18.05
C TRP A 511 -0.47 -2.55 18.09
N ARG A 512 0.13 -1.56 17.42
CA ARG A 512 1.58 -1.31 17.37
C ARG A 512 1.82 0.19 17.57
N TRP A 513 2.96 0.52 18.15
CA TRP A 513 3.39 1.89 18.42
C TRP A 513 4.24 2.48 17.31
N THR A 514 4.81 1.63 16.46
CA THR A 514 5.50 2.00 15.23
C THR A 514 4.60 1.64 14.06
N TYR A 515 4.09 2.66 13.39
CA TYR A 515 3.67 2.59 11.99
C TYR A 515 4.30 3.77 11.28
#